data_AF-A0A2Y9PMN0-F1
#
_entry.id   AF-A0A2Y9PMN0-F1
#
_cell.length_a   1.000
_cell.length_b   1.000
_cell.length_c   1.000
_cell.angle_alpha   90.00
_cell.angle_beta   90.00
_cell.angle_gamma   90.00
#
_symmetry.space_group_name_H-M   'P 1'
#
loop_
_entity.id
_entity.type
_entity.pdbx_description
1 polymer ?
#
loop_
_entity_poly.entity_id
_entity_poly.type
_entity_poly.pdbx_seq_one_letter_code
_entity_poly.pdbx_strand_id
1 'polypeptide(L)'
;MASRALLPSVLLLLLPVPTPAPCYTAARSECRRNLKFVPGSWLAGEGVDVTSLRRSGSFPVDTQRFLRPDGTCTLCRNALQQGAVQRLPLALTDWRTQGSGCNRKVVKGEGRSTEEVAGAAANSIRNDWQVGLDVTPKPSSNVHVTVAGSHSREANFAAQKTHQDQYRFSLDSVECRFYSFHLVHTPPLHPEFKRALKSLPPHFNISTEPDYRRLISSYGTHFIRSMELGGRISALTALRTCELALEGLTAQEVEDCLAVEAEVSIRSHASASSAFKACEEKKKQHKMGTSFHQAYQERCSEVVGGHHTSMHDLLFGNQAGPEQFSAWVSSLQDSPGLVDYTLEPLHVLLDSHDPRREALRQAVSKYVTDRARWRDCSRPCPPGQRKNPKDPCQCLCHGSAATNQDCCPRKRGLARLEVMNFVATGLWGDWTTATDAYLKVFFGGQELRTDTVRNNNDPRWMTRLDFGDVVLTTGGPLRVQVWDADYGWDDDLLGTCDKTPKSGSHEVKCHLKHGHLRFSYHAKCLPHLAGGTCLEYAPQGLLGERPGNRSGPVW
;
A
#
# COMPACT_ATOMS: atom_id res chain seq x y z
N MET A 1 55.70 -24.89 54.59
CA MET A 1 54.65 -24.59 53.60
C MET A 1 53.67 -25.77 53.60
N ALA A 2 52.86 -25.97 54.65
CA ALA A 2 51.58 -25.31 54.92
C ALA A 2 50.47 -25.64 53.89
N SER A 3 49.72 -26.70 54.23
CA SER A 3 48.25 -26.74 54.34
C SER A 3 47.34 -26.80 53.11
N ARG A 4 46.52 -27.88 53.12
CA ARG A 4 45.04 -27.93 52.89
C ARG A 4 44.56 -27.79 51.42
N ALA A 5 43.45 -28.38 51.00
CA ALA A 5 42.49 -29.31 51.59
C ALA A 5 41.56 -29.85 50.49
N LEU A 6 40.93 -30.97 50.82
CA LEU A 6 39.69 -31.52 50.28
C LEU A 6 38.64 -30.46 49.85
N LEU A 7 38.00 -30.67 48.69
CA LEU A 7 36.57 -31.01 48.60
C LEU A 7 36.13 -31.22 47.13
N PRO A 8 35.42 -32.32 46.83
CA PRO A 8 34.78 -32.57 45.54
C PRO A 8 33.31 -32.09 45.55
N SER A 9 32.72 -32.01 44.35
CA SER A 9 31.28 -32.26 44.12
C SER A 9 30.23 -31.29 44.71
N VAL A 10 30.03 -30.09 44.15
CA VAL A 10 28.67 -29.47 44.03
C VAL A 10 28.67 -28.45 42.88
N LEU A 11 28.46 -28.85 41.63
CA LEU A 11 27.96 -27.93 40.59
C LEU A 11 27.27 -28.66 39.42
N LEU A 12 26.51 -29.71 39.74
CA LEU A 12 25.48 -30.24 38.84
C LEU A 12 24.17 -30.16 39.62
N LEU A 13 23.36 -29.13 39.40
CA LEU A 13 21.90 -29.07 39.67
C LEU A 13 21.36 -27.63 39.51
N LEU A 14 21.54 -27.04 38.33
CA LEU A 14 20.69 -25.92 37.89
C LEU A 14 20.39 -26.03 36.38
N LEU A 15 20.24 -27.27 35.88
CA LEU A 15 19.45 -27.44 34.66
C LEU A 15 18.00 -27.15 35.07
N PRO A 16 17.32 -26.16 34.45
CA PRO A 16 15.91 -25.94 34.71
C PRO A 16 15.20 -27.27 34.51
N VAL A 17 14.40 -27.67 35.50
CA VAL A 17 13.56 -28.87 35.39
C VAL A 17 12.81 -28.75 34.06
N PRO A 18 12.88 -29.74 33.16
CA PRO A 18 12.15 -29.68 31.90
C PRO A 18 10.69 -29.40 32.23
N THR A 19 10.19 -28.26 31.77
CA THR A 19 8.79 -27.91 31.95
C THR A 19 7.97 -29.08 31.41
N PRO A 20 7.08 -29.69 32.23
CA PRO A 20 6.30 -30.83 31.77
C PRO A 20 5.62 -30.46 30.46
N ALA A 21 5.69 -31.36 29.48
CA ALA A 21 4.98 -31.15 28.23
C ALA A 21 3.51 -30.81 28.57
N PRO A 22 2.95 -29.72 28.02
CA PRO A 22 1.62 -29.27 28.41
C PRO A 22 0.53 -30.28 28.05
N CYS A 23 0.85 -31.27 27.22
CA CYS A 23 -0.05 -32.30 26.74
C CYS A 23 0.39 -33.71 27.16
N TYR A 24 -0.58 -34.57 27.44
CA TYR A 24 -0.37 -35.98 27.84
C TYR A 24 -1.40 -36.90 27.17
N THR A 25 -1.07 -38.19 27.06
CA THR A 25 -2.02 -39.20 26.60
C THR A 25 -2.92 -39.59 27.76
N ALA A 26 -4.24 -39.42 27.59
CA ALA A 26 -5.24 -39.65 28.61
C ALA A 26 -6.03 -40.94 28.36
N ALA A 27 -6.48 -41.56 29.45
CA ALA A 27 -7.32 -42.75 29.40
C ALA A 27 -8.72 -42.44 28.86
N ARG A 28 -9.42 -43.49 28.37
CA ARG A 28 -10.76 -43.38 27.76
C ARG A 28 -11.79 -42.63 28.61
N SER A 29 -11.74 -42.78 29.93
CA SER A 29 -12.63 -42.09 30.88
C SER A 29 -12.39 -40.58 30.92
N GLU A 30 -11.13 -40.14 30.97
CA GLU A 30 -10.75 -38.72 30.94
C GLU A 30 -11.10 -38.06 29.60
N CYS A 31 -10.88 -38.79 28.50
CA CYS A 31 -11.22 -38.33 27.15
C CYS A 31 -12.71 -38.05 26.99
N ARG A 32 -13.57 -38.84 27.63
CA ARG A 32 -15.03 -38.64 27.63
C ARG A 32 -15.48 -37.46 28.49
N ARG A 33 -14.81 -37.20 29.62
CA ARG A 33 -15.17 -36.15 30.59
C ARG A 33 -14.89 -34.74 30.06
N ASN A 34 -13.78 -34.53 29.38
CA ASN A 34 -13.41 -33.23 28.84
C ASN A 34 -14.02 -33.05 27.46
N LEU A 35 -14.71 -31.94 27.17
CA LEU A 35 -15.41 -31.74 25.90
C LEU A 35 -14.81 -30.65 25.00
N LYS A 36 -14.14 -29.65 25.59
CA LYS A 36 -13.60 -28.51 24.87
C LYS A 36 -12.28 -28.86 24.19
N PHE A 37 -12.11 -28.41 22.95
CA PHE A 37 -10.83 -28.46 22.26
C PHE A 37 -9.94 -27.27 22.63
N VAL A 38 -8.65 -27.38 22.37
CA VAL A 38 -7.74 -26.25 22.48
C VAL A 38 -8.18 -25.11 21.54
N PRO A 39 -8.07 -23.84 21.95
CA PRO A 39 -8.51 -22.69 21.14
C PRO A 39 -7.85 -22.65 19.77
N GLY A 40 -8.65 -22.38 18.73
CA GLY A 40 -8.21 -22.24 17.35
C GLY A 40 -7.83 -23.54 16.64
N SER A 41 -7.98 -24.71 17.28
CA SER A 41 -7.73 -26.02 16.65
C SER A 41 -8.49 -26.25 15.34
N TRP A 42 -9.66 -25.62 15.19
CA TRP A 42 -10.48 -25.68 13.98
C TRP A 42 -9.85 -24.97 12.77
N LEU A 43 -8.83 -24.12 12.95
CA LEU A 43 -8.14 -23.43 11.85
C LEU A 43 -7.12 -24.33 11.15
N ALA A 44 -6.74 -25.45 11.76
CA ALA A 44 -5.63 -26.24 11.27
C ALA A 44 -5.97 -27.03 10.02
N GLY A 45 -5.05 -27.04 9.08
CA GLY A 45 -5.24 -27.69 7.80
C GLY A 45 -6.40 -27.11 6.97
N GLU A 46 -6.88 -25.91 7.28
CA GLU A 46 -7.77 -25.15 6.40
C GLU A 46 -7.02 -24.79 5.12
N GLY A 47 -7.74 -24.82 4.00
CA GLY A 47 -7.21 -24.42 2.70
C GLY A 47 -7.01 -22.91 2.59
N VAL A 48 -5.95 -22.47 1.89
CA VAL A 48 -5.60 -21.05 1.67
C VAL A 48 -5.24 -20.82 0.21
N ASP A 49 -5.80 -19.78 -0.39
CA ASP A 49 -5.32 -19.26 -1.68
C ASP A 49 -4.19 -18.26 -1.42
N VAL A 50 -2.95 -18.66 -1.73
CA VAL A 50 -1.75 -17.85 -1.47
C VAL A 50 -1.75 -16.51 -2.21
N THR A 51 -2.48 -16.41 -3.33
CA THR A 51 -2.54 -15.18 -4.13
C THR A 51 -3.42 -14.13 -3.47
N SER A 52 -4.46 -14.54 -2.73
CA SER A 52 -5.36 -13.63 -2.01
C SER A 52 -5.12 -13.59 -0.50
N LEU A 53 -4.33 -14.54 0.02
CA LEU A 53 -4.11 -14.81 1.45
C LEU A 53 -5.40 -15.10 2.23
N ARG A 54 -6.50 -15.39 1.51
CA ARG A 54 -7.77 -15.74 2.13
C ARG A 54 -7.83 -17.23 2.38
N ARG A 55 -8.36 -17.58 3.55
CA ARG A 55 -8.75 -18.95 3.83
C ARG A 55 -9.98 -19.32 3.00
N SER A 56 -10.01 -20.56 2.55
CA SER A 56 -11.05 -21.09 1.66
C SER A 56 -12.37 -21.40 2.38
N GLY A 57 -12.35 -21.54 3.72
CA GLY A 57 -13.47 -22.08 4.49
C GLY A 57 -13.66 -23.59 4.33
N SER A 58 -12.85 -24.25 3.49
CA SER A 58 -12.87 -25.70 3.28
C SER A 58 -11.62 -26.35 3.87
N PHE A 59 -11.78 -27.58 4.36
CA PHE A 59 -10.74 -28.30 5.08
C PHE A 59 -10.30 -29.53 4.30
N PRO A 60 -9.11 -29.53 3.69
CA PRO A 60 -8.54 -30.77 3.14
C PRO A 60 -8.13 -31.77 4.22
N VAL A 61 -7.92 -31.32 5.47
CA VAL A 61 -7.53 -32.14 6.63
C VAL A 61 -8.69 -32.29 7.62
N ASP A 62 -8.84 -33.49 8.21
CA ASP A 62 -9.81 -33.80 9.28
C ASP A 62 -9.22 -33.44 10.65
N THR A 63 -9.72 -32.35 11.24
CA THR A 63 -9.35 -31.90 12.58
C THR A 63 -10.40 -32.23 13.65
N GLN A 64 -11.45 -32.98 13.31
CA GLN A 64 -12.53 -33.32 14.26
C GLN A 64 -12.21 -34.58 15.07
N ARG A 65 -11.41 -35.50 14.50
CA ARG A 65 -11.02 -36.74 15.18
C ARG A 65 -10.01 -36.47 16.31
N PHE A 66 -10.30 -36.99 17.49
CA PHE A 66 -9.44 -36.84 18.68
C PHE A 66 -9.19 -38.17 19.43
N LEU A 67 -10.01 -39.20 19.19
CA LEU A 67 -9.85 -40.52 19.78
C LEU A 67 -8.96 -41.39 18.91
N ARG A 68 -7.94 -41.99 19.52
CA ARG A 68 -7.11 -43.03 18.91
C ARG A 68 -7.90 -44.35 18.78
N PRO A 69 -7.43 -45.30 17.95
CA PRO A 69 -8.10 -46.59 17.77
C PRO A 69 -8.30 -47.39 19.08
N ASP A 70 -7.40 -47.24 20.05
CA ASP A 70 -7.48 -47.86 21.39
C ASP A 70 -8.43 -47.13 22.35
N GLY A 71 -9.05 -46.03 21.91
CA GLY A 71 -9.96 -45.21 22.70
C GLY A 71 -9.30 -44.20 23.64
N THR A 72 -7.97 -44.07 23.60
CA THR A 72 -7.23 -42.99 24.29
C THR A 72 -7.27 -41.69 23.48
N CYS A 73 -6.84 -40.58 24.07
CA CYS A 73 -6.75 -39.28 23.38
C CYS A 73 -5.60 -38.46 23.94
N THR A 74 -5.30 -37.32 23.31
CA THR A 74 -4.34 -36.34 23.84
C THR A 74 -5.11 -35.20 24.52
N LEU A 75 -4.77 -34.91 25.78
CA LEU A 75 -5.30 -33.77 26.54
C LEU A 75 -4.16 -32.81 26.87
N CYS A 76 -4.44 -31.50 26.83
CA CYS A 76 -3.49 -30.43 27.12
C CYS A 76 -3.99 -29.56 28.28
N ARG A 77 -3.09 -29.13 29.15
CA ARG A 77 -3.36 -28.15 30.22
C ARG A 77 -3.05 -26.75 29.71
N ASN A 78 -4.06 -25.90 29.68
CA ASN A 78 -3.95 -24.54 29.17
C ASN A 78 -3.60 -23.55 30.28
N ALA A 79 -2.32 -23.15 30.34
CA ALA A 79 -1.81 -22.20 31.32
C ALA A 79 -2.46 -20.80 31.19
N LEU A 80 -2.91 -20.41 30.00
CA LEU A 80 -3.60 -19.13 29.78
C LEU A 80 -5.04 -19.17 30.32
N GLN A 81 -5.63 -20.36 30.49
CA GLN A 81 -7.00 -20.54 31.00
C GLN A 81 -7.01 -21.25 32.35
N GLN A 82 -6.21 -20.78 33.32
CA GLN A 82 -6.17 -21.30 34.69
C GLN A 82 -5.91 -22.82 34.78
N GLY A 83 -5.16 -23.38 33.83
CA GLY A 83 -4.83 -24.81 33.78
C GLY A 83 -5.95 -25.72 33.25
N ALA A 84 -6.96 -25.17 32.56
CA ALA A 84 -8.06 -25.93 31.97
C ALA A 84 -7.56 -27.09 31.10
N VAL A 85 -8.16 -28.27 31.27
CA VAL A 85 -7.83 -29.46 30.48
C VAL A 85 -8.66 -29.49 29.19
N GLN A 86 -8.00 -29.53 28.05
CA GLN A 86 -8.60 -29.38 26.72
C GLN A 86 -8.14 -30.49 25.77
N ARG A 87 -9.02 -30.90 24.85
CA ARG A 87 -8.72 -31.92 23.84
C ARG A 87 -7.81 -31.37 22.74
N LEU A 88 -6.81 -32.16 22.36
CA LEU A 88 -6.03 -31.94 21.15
C LEU A 88 -6.49 -32.94 20.06
N PRO A 89 -6.90 -32.47 18.88
CA PRO A 89 -7.18 -33.34 17.73
C PRO A 89 -5.98 -34.21 17.34
N LEU A 90 -6.25 -35.39 16.77
CA LEU A 90 -5.21 -36.32 16.30
C LEU A 90 -4.36 -35.74 15.17
N ALA A 91 -4.93 -34.82 14.40
CA ALA A 91 -4.21 -34.14 13.32
C ALA A 91 -3.16 -33.14 13.84
N LEU A 92 -3.13 -32.82 15.15
CA LEU A 92 -2.28 -31.78 15.73
C LEU A 92 -1.23 -32.35 16.69
N THR A 93 -0.08 -31.67 16.72
CA THR A 93 1.05 -31.93 17.61
C THR A 93 1.64 -30.61 18.12
N ASP A 94 2.51 -30.72 19.12
CA ASP A 94 3.35 -29.63 19.63
C ASP A 94 2.57 -28.38 20.04
N TRP A 95 1.39 -28.62 20.64
CA TRP A 95 0.57 -27.55 21.18
C TRP A 95 1.24 -26.90 22.39
N ARG A 96 1.40 -25.58 22.33
CA ARG A 96 2.02 -24.78 23.39
C ARG A 96 1.36 -23.42 23.52
N THR A 97 1.29 -22.96 24.77
CA THR A 97 0.98 -21.56 25.11
C THR A 97 2.24 -20.72 24.96
N GLN A 98 2.16 -19.58 24.30
CA GLN A 98 3.26 -18.60 24.25
C GLN A 98 3.19 -17.69 25.49
N GLY A 99 4.33 -17.52 26.17
CA GLY A 99 4.43 -16.82 27.46
C GLY A 99 4.63 -15.29 27.36
N SER A 100 4.89 -14.77 26.16
CA SER A 100 4.96 -13.33 25.92
C SER A 100 3.56 -12.80 25.71
N GLY A 101 2.97 -12.17 26.72
CA GLY A 101 1.71 -11.44 26.55
C GLY A 101 1.76 -10.42 25.41
N CYS A 102 0.63 -9.81 25.07
CA CYS A 102 0.58 -8.86 23.96
C CYS A 102 1.48 -7.64 24.21
N ASN A 103 2.50 -7.45 23.37
CA ASN A 103 3.31 -6.23 23.41
C ASN A 103 2.52 -5.09 22.76
N ARG A 104 2.20 -4.06 23.56
CA ARG A 104 1.45 -2.88 23.11
C ARG A 104 2.34 -1.92 22.34
N LYS A 105 2.88 -2.37 21.20
CA LYS A 105 3.74 -1.60 20.32
C LYS A 105 3.18 -1.64 18.90
N VAL A 106 3.05 -0.47 18.29
CA VAL A 106 2.71 -0.35 16.87
C VAL A 106 3.98 -0.59 16.06
N VAL A 107 3.91 -1.54 15.13
CA VAL A 107 4.96 -1.78 14.14
C VAL A 107 4.56 -1.05 12.86
N LYS A 108 5.45 -0.17 12.40
CA LYS A 108 5.31 0.54 11.14
C LYS A 108 5.86 -0.29 10.00
N GLY A 109 5.11 -0.36 8.90
CA GLY A 109 5.60 -0.77 7.60
C GLY A 109 5.44 0.36 6.60
N GLU A 110 6.47 0.61 5.80
CA GLU A 110 6.38 1.50 4.64
C GLU A 110 5.98 0.67 3.41
N GLY A 111 4.94 1.12 2.71
CA GLY A 111 4.62 0.65 1.37
C GLY A 111 4.67 1.81 0.40
N ARG A 112 5.72 1.91 -0.42
CA ARG A 112 5.85 2.91 -1.48
C ARG A 112 5.15 2.48 -2.76
N SER A 113 4.80 1.21 -2.86
CA SER A 113 4.20 0.60 -4.06
C SER A 113 3.20 -0.49 -3.70
N THR A 114 2.34 -0.85 -4.65
CA THR A 114 1.40 -1.97 -4.51
C THR A 114 2.12 -3.31 -4.31
N GLU A 115 3.30 -3.48 -4.89
CA GLU A 115 4.17 -4.65 -4.69
C GLU A 115 4.62 -4.77 -3.24
N GLU A 116 5.11 -3.68 -2.65
CA GLU A 116 5.53 -3.67 -1.24
C GLU A 116 4.36 -3.96 -0.30
N VAL A 117 3.16 -3.44 -0.59
CA VAL A 117 1.94 -3.75 0.18
C VAL A 117 1.59 -5.24 0.08
N ALA A 118 1.65 -5.83 -1.11
CA ALA A 118 1.39 -7.26 -1.29
C ALA A 118 2.44 -8.13 -0.58
N GLY A 119 3.72 -7.75 -0.65
CA GLY A 119 4.81 -8.40 0.08
C GLY A 119 4.62 -8.31 1.59
N ALA A 120 4.24 -7.14 2.11
CA ALA A 120 3.95 -6.94 3.52
C ALA A 120 2.79 -7.83 4.00
N ALA A 121 1.73 -7.99 3.21
CA ALA A 121 0.63 -8.90 3.54
C ALA A 121 1.10 -10.37 3.58
N ALA A 122 1.99 -10.76 2.65
CA ALA A 122 2.54 -12.11 2.56
C ALA A 122 3.52 -12.47 3.69
N ASN A 123 4.03 -11.50 4.46
CA ASN A 123 4.95 -11.73 5.59
C ASN A 123 4.36 -12.57 6.73
N SER A 124 3.04 -12.77 6.74
CA SER A 124 2.37 -13.72 7.64
C SER A 124 2.70 -15.19 7.33
N ILE A 125 3.21 -15.48 6.12
CA ILE A 125 3.70 -16.80 5.72
C ILE A 125 5.16 -16.96 6.19
N ARG A 126 5.41 -17.90 7.09
CA ARG A 126 6.72 -18.10 7.77
C ARG A 126 7.58 -19.21 7.18
N ASN A 127 7.27 -19.68 5.98
CA ASN A 127 8.07 -20.65 5.23
C ASN A 127 8.12 -20.30 3.74
N ASP A 128 8.98 -21.00 3.02
CA ASP A 128 8.92 -20.99 1.56
C ASP A 128 7.71 -21.80 1.09
N TRP A 129 6.65 -21.10 0.71
CA TRP A 129 5.43 -21.69 0.17
C TRP A 129 5.61 -22.21 -1.26
N GLN A 130 6.69 -21.82 -1.95
CA GLN A 130 6.92 -22.16 -3.37
C GLN A 130 7.47 -23.58 -3.55
N VAL A 131 7.90 -24.23 -2.47
CA VAL A 131 8.55 -25.55 -2.52
C VAL A 131 7.68 -26.57 -3.26
N GLY A 132 8.25 -27.15 -4.31
CA GLY A 132 7.58 -28.15 -5.17
C GLY A 132 6.67 -27.57 -6.24
N LEU A 133 6.54 -26.25 -6.35
CA LEU A 133 5.73 -25.58 -7.39
C LEU A 133 6.61 -24.88 -8.43
N ASP A 134 6.16 -24.93 -9.69
CA ASP A 134 6.77 -24.19 -10.79
C ASP A 134 6.17 -22.77 -10.85
N VAL A 135 6.62 -21.90 -9.94
CA VAL A 135 6.11 -20.51 -9.79
C VAL A 135 7.08 -19.44 -10.28
N THR A 136 8.19 -19.84 -10.91
CA THR A 136 9.07 -18.90 -11.59
C THR A 136 8.30 -18.28 -12.76
N PRO A 137 7.97 -16.99 -12.69
CA PRO A 137 7.42 -16.33 -13.85
C PRO A 137 8.50 -16.39 -14.94
N LYS A 138 8.10 -16.51 -16.21
CA LYS A 138 9.00 -16.36 -17.35
C LYS A 138 8.92 -14.93 -17.89
N PRO A 139 9.39 -13.88 -17.18
CA PRO A 139 9.38 -12.57 -17.80
C PRO A 139 10.54 -12.50 -18.79
N SER A 140 10.28 -11.86 -19.94
CA SER A 140 11.30 -11.07 -20.62
C SER A 140 12.01 -10.18 -19.60
N SER A 141 13.32 -9.97 -19.72
CA SER A 141 14.08 -9.05 -18.84
C SER A 141 13.30 -7.75 -18.55
N ASN A 142 13.29 -7.29 -17.28
CA ASN A 142 12.65 -6.06 -16.76
C ASN A 142 11.19 -6.16 -16.27
N VAL A 143 10.85 -7.14 -15.42
CA VAL A 143 9.53 -7.23 -14.79
C VAL A 143 9.67 -7.56 -13.30
N HIS A 144 8.93 -6.82 -12.45
CA HIS A 144 8.76 -7.15 -11.03
C HIS A 144 7.47 -7.92 -10.84
N VAL A 145 7.56 -9.19 -10.45
CA VAL A 145 6.41 -10.09 -10.32
C VAL A 145 6.10 -10.36 -8.87
N THR A 146 4.84 -10.25 -8.52
CA THR A 146 4.32 -10.57 -7.20
C THR A 146 3.22 -11.59 -7.31
N VAL A 147 3.32 -12.60 -6.46
CA VAL A 147 2.48 -13.79 -6.52
C VAL A 147 1.68 -13.92 -5.23
N ALA A 148 2.36 -14.17 -4.12
CA ALA A 148 1.73 -14.19 -2.80
C ALA A 148 1.14 -12.81 -2.47
N GLY A 149 -0.11 -12.79 -2.01
CA GLY A 149 -0.80 -11.53 -1.67
C GLY A 149 -1.11 -10.58 -2.83
N SER A 150 -0.83 -10.96 -4.09
CA SER A 150 -1.09 -10.10 -5.26
C SER A 150 -2.57 -9.70 -5.42
N HIS A 151 -3.50 -10.51 -4.92
CA HIS A 151 -4.94 -10.25 -4.85
C HIS A 151 -5.44 -10.14 -3.41
N SER A 152 -4.56 -9.84 -2.44
CA SER A 152 -5.01 -9.54 -1.08
C SER A 152 -5.91 -8.29 -1.05
N ARG A 153 -6.66 -8.11 0.03
CA ARG A 153 -7.55 -6.95 0.16
C ARG A 153 -6.73 -5.66 0.17
N GLU A 154 -5.59 -5.68 0.84
CA GLU A 154 -4.61 -4.60 0.98
C GLU A 154 -3.98 -4.27 -0.37
N ALA A 155 -3.53 -5.27 -1.13
CA ALA A 155 -2.96 -5.08 -2.46
C ALA A 155 -3.99 -4.53 -3.46
N ASN A 156 -5.23 -5.02 -3.42
CA ASN A 156 -6.30 -4.49 -4.26
C ASN A 156 -6.67 -3.05 -3.90
N PHE A 157 -6.72 -2.73 -2.61
CA PHE A 157 -6.92 -1.36 -2.14
C PHE A 157 -5.80 -0.44 -2.63
N ALA A 158 -4.53 -0.86 -2.44
CA ALA A 158 -3.38 -0.10 -2.90
C ALA A 158 -3.39 0.08 -4.42
N ALA A 159 -3.66 -0.97 -5.21
CA ALA A 159 -3.77 -0.89 -6.67
C ALA A 159 -4.86 0.10 -7.11
N GLN A 160 -6.01 0.10 -6.43
CA GLN A 160 -7.10 1.03 -6.73
C GLN A 160 -6.70 2.48 -6.43
N LYS A 161 -5.98 2.73 -5.33
CA LYS A 161 -5.51 4.07 -4.96
C LYS A 161 -4.44 4.56 -5.93
N THR A 162 -3.43 3.74 -6.24
CA THR A 162 -2.40 4.05 -7.23
C THR A 162 -2.98 4.34 -8.63
N HIS A 163 -4.11 3.72 -8.99
CA HIS A 163 -4.80 4.05 -10.25
C HIS A 163 -5.48 5.43 -10.23
N GLN A 164 -5.95 5.88 -9.06
CA GLN A 164 -6.65 7.15 -8.90
C GLN A 164 -5.71 8.36 -8.82
N ASP A 165 -4.56 8.19 -8.20
CA ASP A 165 -3.61 9.28 -7.94
C ASP A 165 -2.22 8.75 -7.54
N GLN A 166 -1.30 9.66 -7.26
CA GLN A 166 -0.01 9.34 -6.65
C GLN A 166 -0.14 9.18 -5.13
N TYR A 167 -0.06 7.93 -4.66
CA TYR A 167 -0.18 7.55 -3.26
C TYR A 167 1.13 6.98 -2.69
N ARG A 168 1.29 7.15 -1.37
CA ARG A 168 2.14 6.33 -0.50
C ARG A 168 1.27 5.64 0.55
N PHE A 169 1.75 4.54 1.11
CA PHE A 169 1.00 3.75 2.08
C PHE A 169 1.73 3.62 3.41
N SER A 170 0.99 3.88 4.48
CA SER A 170 1.40 3.65 5.86
C SER A 170 0.73 2.38 6.38
N LEU A 171 1.49 1.42 6.88
CA LEU A 171 0.95 0.23 7.56
C LEU A 171 1.25 0.32 9.05
N ASP A 172 0.20 0.45 9.85
CA ASP A 172 0.27 0.35 11.31
C ASP A 172 -0.28 -1.00 11.76
N SER A 173 0.53 -1.79 12.47
CA SER A 173 0.15 -3.14 12.93
C SER A 173 0.46 -3.38 14.40
N VAL A 174 -0.42 -4.12 15.08
CA VAL A 174 -0.24 -4.63 16.45
C VAL A 174 -0.54 -6.12 16.47
N GLU A 175 0.38 -6.91 17.03
CA GLU A 175 0.28 -8.37 17.07
C GLU A 175 0.43 -8.92 18.49
N CYS A 176 -0.44 -9.86 18.84
CA CYS A 176 -0.40 -10.63 20.08
C CYS A 176 -0.34 -12.12 19.72
N ARG A 177 0.57 -12.88 20.33
CA ARG A 177 0.70 -14.34 20.11
C ARG A 177 0.43 -15.07 21.42
N PHE A 178 -0.46 -16.07 21.38
CA PHE A 178 -0.93 -16.80 22.56
C PHE A 178 -0.74 -18.31 22.44
N TYR A 179 -0.96 -18.87 21.25
CA TYR A 179 -0.87 -20.32 21.03
C TYR A 179 -0.03 -20.62 19.80
N SER A 180 0.60 -21.79 19.78
CA SER A 180 1.19 -22.32 18.55
C SER A 180 1.10 -23.84 18.53
N PHE A 181 0.92 -24.39 17.33
CA PHE A 181 0.85 -25.82 17.09
C PHE A 181 1.00 -26.14 15.59
N HIS A 182 1.21 -27.42 15.30
CA HIS A 182 1.51 -27.91 13.96
C HIS A 182 0.62 -29.11 13.62
N LEU A 183 0.35 -29.33 12.34
CA LEU A 183 -0.19 -30.61 11.89
C LEU A 183 0.82 -31.75 12.14
N VAL A 184 0.33 -32.98 12.24
CA VAL A 184 1.20 -34.17 12.16
C VAL A 184 1.74 -34.34 10.74
N HIS A 185 2.79 -35.13 10.55
CA HIS A 185 3.44 -35.32 9.23
C HIS A 185 2.48 -35.86 8.16
N THR A 186 1.65 -36.85 8.51
CA THR A 186 0.63 -37.42 7.63
C THR A 186 -0.77 -37.19 8.23
N PRO A 187 -1.35 -36.00 8.07
CA PRO A 187 -2.63 -35.68 8.67
C PRO A 187 -3.77 -36.47 7.99
N PRO A 188 -4.81 -36.89 8.74
CA PRO A 188 -5.94 -37.58 8.15
C PRO A 188 -6.71 -36.64 7.21
N LEU A 189 -6.95 -37.05 5.96
CA LEU A 189 -7.69 -36.21 5.01
C LEU A 189 -9.19 -36.18 5.32
N HIS A 190 -9.81 -35.02 5.11
CA HIS A 190 -11.24 -34.83 5.29
C HIS A 190 -12.04 -35.70 4.30
N PRO A 191 -13.15 -36.34 4.72
CA PRO A 191 -13.93 -37.24 3.85
C PRO A 191 -14.44 -36.59 2.56
N GLU A 192 -14.78 -35.29 2.60
CA GLU A 192 -15.19 -34.54 1.42
C GLU A 192 -14.03 -34.29 0.46
N PHE A 193 -12.86 -33.94 0.99
CA PHE A 193 -11.67 -33.75 0.17
C PHE A 193 -11.26 -35.05 -0.51
N LYS A 194 -11.31 -36.19 0.20
CA LYS A 194 -11.12 -37.52 -0.40
C LYS A 194 -12.10 -37.80 -1.54
N ARG A 195 -13.37 -37.40 -1.40
CA ARG A 195 -14.38 -37.53 -2.48
C ARG A 195 -14.06 -36.64 -3.66
N ALA A 196 -13.68 -35.38 -3.41
CA ALA A 196 -13.29 -34.43 -4.46
C ALA A 196 -12.04 -34.92 -5.24
N LEU A 197 -11.05 -35.47 -4.55
CA LEU A 197 -9.86 -36.07 -5.21
C LEU A 197 -10.24 -37.28 -6.07
N LYS A 198 -11.19 -38.10 -5.63
CA LYS A 198 -11.69 -39.26 -6.40
C LYS A 198 -12.38 -38.86 -7.70
N SER A 199 -13.01 -37.70 -7.76
CA SER A 199 -13.64 -37.18 -8.98
C SER A 199 -12.69 -36.52 -9.95
N LEU A 200 -11.42 -36.27 -9.58
CA LEU A 200 -10.46 -35.63 -10.48
C LEU A 200 -9.92 -36.63 -11.53
N PRO A 201 -9.76 -36.18 -12.79
CA PRO A 201 -8.98 -36.91 -13.79
C PRO A 201 -7.56 -37.21 -13.29
N PRO A 202 -6.88 -38.26 -13.77
CA PRO A 202 -5.53 -38.60 -13.31
C PRO A 202 -4.42 -37.71 -13.88
N HIS A 203 -4.75 -36.82 -14.82
CA HIS A 203 -3.78 -35.99 -15.55
C HIS A 203 -4.28 -34.55 -15.72
N PHE A 204 -3.34 -33.61 -15.88
CA PHE A 204 -3.62 -32.20 -16.09
C PHE A 204 -3.36 -31.79 -17.54
N ASN A 205 -4.40 -31.33 -18.25
CA ASN A 205 -4.33 -30.77 -19.60
C ASN A 205 -5.44 -29.72 -19.80
N ILE A 206 -5.53 -29.14 -21.00
CA ILE A 206 -6.51 -28.08 -21.31
C ILE A 206 -7.96 -28.52 -21.04
N SER A 207 -8.30 -29.79 -21.31
CA SER A 207 -9.66 -30.31 -21.10
C SER A 207 -9.99 -30.59 -19.63
N THR A 208 -8.99 -30.97 -18.83
CA THR A 208 -9.17 -31.28 -17.40
C THR A 208 -8.90 -30.09 -16.47
N GLU A 209 -8.34 -29.00 -16.99
CA GLU A 209 -8.04 -27.79 -16.23
C GLU A 209 -9.23 -27.24 -15.41
N PRO A 210 -10.47 -27.19 -15.93
CA PRO A 210 -11.62 -26.70 -15.17
C PRO A 210 -11.89 -27.50 -13.88
N ASP A 211 -11.67 -28.81 -13.88
CA ASP A 211 -11.91 -29.67 -12.72
C ASP A 211 -10.90 -29.40 -11.60
N TYR A 212 -9.62 -29.26 -11.96
CA TYR A 212 -8.57 -28.87 -11.02
C TYR A 212 -8.76 -27.44 -10.52
N ARG A 213 -9.12 -26.50 -11.39
CA ARG A 213 -9.43 -25.12 -10.98
C ARG A 213 -10.60 -25.07 -10.01
N ARG A 214 -11.61 -25.92 -10.17
CA ARG A 214 -12.73 -26.05 -9.21
C ARG A 214 -12.23 -26.54 -7.85
N LEU A 215 -11.38 -27.57 -7.81
CA LEU A 215 -10.78 -28.05 -6.56
C LEU A 215 -10.00 -26.94 -5.86
N ILE A 216 -9.12 -26.24 -6.60
CA ILE A 216 -8.27 -25.16 -6.07
C ILE A 216 -9.13 -23.99 -5.58
N SER A 217 -10.20 -23.64 -6.29
CA SER A 217 -11.10 -22.56 -5.86
C SER A 217 -11.85 -22.91 -4.57
N SER A 218 -12.17 -24.20 -4.36
CA SER A 218 -12.89 -24.67 -3.17
C SER A 218 -11.98 -24.89 -1.96
N TYR A 219 -10.79 -25.47 -2.15
CA TYR A 219 -9.87 -25.88 -1.09
C TYR A 219 -8.61 -25.00 -0.99
N GLY A 220 -8.52 -23.94 -1.78
CA GLY A 220 -7.32 -23.12 -1.87
C GLY A 220 -6.20 -23.77 -2.69
N THR A 221 -5.05 -23.10 -2.70
CA THR A 221 -3.81 -23.57 -3.35
C THR A 221 -2.93 -24.39 -2.40
N HIS A 222 -3.01 -24.04 -1.12
CA HIS A 222 -2.21 -24.57 -0.03
C HIS A 222 -3.13 -24.92 1.14
N PHE A 223 -2.59 -25.58 2.16
CA PHE A 223 -3.24 -25.74 3.45
C PHE A 223 -2.32 -25.27 4.58
N ILE A 224 -2.92 -24.86 5.71
CA ILE A 224 -2.16 -24.39 6.87
C ILE A 224 -1.49 -25.57 7.58
N ARG A 225 -0.16 -25.57 7.58
CA ARG A 225 0.67 -26.64 8.16
C ARG A 225 1.05 -26.39 9.61
N SER A 226 1.37 -25.15 9.93
CA SER A 226 1.76 -24.67 11.25
C SER A 226 1.11 -23.32 11.51
N MET A 227 0.87 -23.00 12.78
CA MET A 227 0.23 -21.74 13.13
C MET A 227 0.74 -21.14 14.43
N GLU A 228 0.79 -19.82 14.44
CA GLU A 228 0.81 -19.00 15.64
C GLU A 228 -0.50 -18.23 15.72
N LEU A 229 -1.24 -18.47 16.79
CA LEU A 229 -2.55 -17.91 17.00
C LEU A 229 -2.53 -16.85 18.10
N GLY A 230 -3.39 -15.86 17.93
CA GLY A 230 -3.58 -14.78 18.89
C GLY A 230 -4.44 -13.70 18.27
N GLY A 231 -3.91 -12.49 18.12
CA GLY A 231 -4.63 -11.40 17.48
C GLY A 231 -3.72 -10.49 16.70
N ARG A 232 -4.23 -9.92 15.61
CA ARG A 232 -3.54 -8.91 14.81
C ARG A 232 -4.52 -7.82 14.43
N ILE A 233 -4.13 -6.57 14.63
CA ILE A 233 -4.83 -5.40 14.09
C ILE A 233 -3.88 -4.76 13.10
N SER A 234 -4.35 -4.51 11.88
CA SER A 234 -3.56 -3.82 10.86
C SER A 234 -4.40 -2.77 10.15
N ALA A 235 -3.85 -1.57 9.98
CA ALA A 235 -4.47 -0.47 9.25
C ALA A 235 -3.52 0.04 8.17
N LEU A 236 -3.94 -0.07 6.92
CA LEU A 236 -3.22 0.46 5.76
C LEU A 236 -3.84 1.81 5.36
N THR A 237 -3.11 2.91 5.58
CA THR A 237 -3.55 4.27 5.25
C THR A 237 -2.94 4.73 3.93
N ALA A 238 -3.79 5.17 2.99
CA ALA A 238 -3.38 5.70 1.70
C ALA A 238 -3.23 7.23 1.80
N LEU A 239 -2.03 7.73 1.52
CA LEU A 239 -1.66 9.14 1.62
C LEU A 239 -1.39 9.73 0.24
N ARG A 240 -2.19 10.71 -0.18
CA ARG A 240 -1.99 11.44 -1.44
C ARG A 240 -0.75 12.30 -1.36
N THR A 241 0.32 11.85 -2.00
CA THR A 241 1.66 12.42 -1.80
C THR A 241 1.74 13.88 -2.21
N CYS A 242 1.10 14.24 -3.34
CA CYS A 242 1.13 15.61 -3.83
C CYS A 242 0.13 16.54 -3.16
N GLU A 243 -0.95 16.02 -2.58
CA GLU A 243 -1.85 16.83 -1.75
C GLU A 243 -1.13 17.23 -0.45
N LEU A 244 -0.45 16.28 0.20
CA LEU A 244 0.40 16.55 1.37
C LEU A 244 1.47 17.60 1.09
N ALA A 245 2.16 17.47 -0.05
CA ALA A 245 3.20 18.43 -0.43
C ALA A 245 2.68 19.87 -0.56
N LEU A 246 1.45 20.05 -1.06
CA LEU A 246 0.79 21.35 -1.16
C LEU A 246 0.36 21.92 0.20
N GLU A 247 0.17 21.05 1.20
CA GLU A 247 -0.10 21.40 2.60
C GLU A 247 1.20 21.66 3.40
N GLY A 248 2.35 21.47 2.78
CA GLY A 248 3.67 21.60 3.40
C GLY A 248 4.04 20.40 4.28
N LEU A 249 3.35 19.27 4.13
CA LEU A 249 3.60 18.03 4.86
C LEU A 249 4.31 17.01 3.97
N THR A 250 5.13 16.16 4.58
CA THR A 250 5.67 14.96 3.95
C THR A 250 4.87 13.73 4.35
N ALA A 251 4.86 12.69 3.51
CA ALA A 251 4.23 11.42 3.86
C ALA A 251 4.79 10.84 5.16
N GLN A 252 6.10 10.91 5.36
CA GLN A 252 6.76 10.43 6.58
C GLN A 252 6.25 11.13 7.85
N GLU A 253 6.03 12.44 7.81
CA GLU A 253 5.52 13.17 8.97
C GLU A 253 4.11 12.74 9.35
N VAL A 254 3.26 12.48 8.35
CA VAL A 254 1.91 11.97 8.58
C VAL A 254 1.96 10.53 9.10
N GLU A 255 2.78 9.67 8.51
CA GLU A 255 3.00 8.29 8.93
C GLU A 255 3.47 8.20 10.39
N ASP A 256 4.43 9.04 10.78
CA ASP A 256 4.93 9.08 12.15
C ASP A 256 3.85 9.50 13.15
N CYS A 257 3.02 10.48 12.78
CA CYS A 257 1.93 10.92 13.64
C CYS A 257 0.75 9.94 13.68
N LEU A 258 0.46 9.22 12.59
CA LEU A 258 -0.51 8.12 12.60
C LEU A 258 -0.08 7.01 13.57
N ALA A 259 1.18 6.60 13.55
CA ALA A 259 1.68 5.59 14.47
C ALA A 259 1.60 6.05 15.94
N VAL A 260 1.91 7.33 16.21
CA VAL A 260 1.77 7.91 17.56
C VAL A 260 0.30 7.93 18.00
N GLU A 261 -0.63 8.31 17.12
CA GLU A 261 -2.07 8.27 17.41
C GLU A 261 -2.56 6.84 17.66
N ALA A 262 -2.09 5.86 16.88
CA ALA A 262 -2.38 4.44 17.11
C ALA A 262 -1.84 3.94 18.47
N GLU A 263 -0.65 4.38 18.89
CA GLU A 263 -0.11 4.06 20.22
C GLU A 263 -0.97 4.63 21.36
N VAL A 264 -1.53 5.83 21.18
CA VAL A 264 -2.50 6.42 22.13
C VAL A 264 -3.76 5.58 22.24
N SER A 265 -4.26 5.03 21.12
CA SER A 265 -5.44 4.15 21.11
C SER A 265 -5.23 2.84 21.87
N ILE A 266 -4.00 2.35 22.04
CA ILE A 266 -3.73 1.05 22.71
C ILE A 266 -3.06 1.19 24.09
N ARG A 267 -2.56 2.38 24.46
CA ARG A 267 -1.84 2.63 25.73
C ARG A 267 -2.39 3.85 26.48
N SER A 268 -2.79 3.64 27.74
CA SER A 268 -3.40 4.67 28.59
C SER A 268 -2.54 5.91 28.92
N HIS A 269 -1.22 5.88 28.67
CA HIS A 269 -0.29 6.99 28.98
C HIS A 269 0.53 7.50 27.78
N ALA A 270 0.26 7.03 26.56
CA ALA A 270 1.04 7.44 25.39
C ALA A 270 0.84 8.93 25.02
N SER A 271 -0.28 9.54 25.43
CA SER A 271 -0.57 10.97 25.21
C SER A 271 0.35 11.93 25.98
N ALA A 272 1.08 11.44 26.99
CA ALA A 272 2.07 12.23 27.72
C ALA A 272 3.46 12.26 27.04
N SER A 273 3.65 11.49 25.97
CA SER A 273 4.95 11.33 25.30
C SER A 273 5.41 12.61 24.56
N SER A 274 6.72 12.75 24.39
CA SER A 274 7.30 13.84 23.56
C SER A 274 6.87 13.73 22.10
N ALA A 275 6.74 12.51 21.57
CA ALA A 275 6.28 12.26 20.21
C ALA A 275 4.84 12.75 20.00
N PHE A 276 3.93 12.50 20.95
CA PHE A 276 2.57 13.03 20.90
C PHE A 276 2.54 14.57 20.90
N LYS A 277 3.35 15.21 21.76
CA LYS A 277 3.45 16.68 21.78
C LYS A 277 3.96 17.24 20.44
N ALA A 278 4.95 16.60 19.83
CA ALA A 278 5.46 17.00 18.52
C ALA A 278 4.38 16.91 17.42
N CYS A 279 3.52 15.88 17.45
CA CYS A 279 2.38 15.77 16.53
C CYS A 279 1.31 16.84 16.79
N GLU A 280 1.02 17.17 18.06
CA GLU A 280 0.12 18.27 18.40
C GLU A 280 0.66 19.65 17.95
N GLU A 281 1.97 19.85 18.02
CA GLU A 281 2.63 21.06 17.48
C GLU A 281 2.51 21.13 15.96
N LYS A 282 2.75 20.02 15.25
CA LYS A 282 2.53 19.95 13.79
C LYS A 282 1.08 20.23 13.42
N LYS A 283 0.11 19.66 14.14
CA LYS A 283 -1.31 19.92 13.94
C LYS A 283 -1.63 21.43 14.02
N LYS A 284 -1.07 22.12 15.02
CA LYS A 284 -1.18 23.59 15.17
C LYS A 284 -0.48 24.34 14.04
N GLN A 285 0.74 23.95 13.68
CA GLN A 285 1.53 24.56 12.62
C GLN A 285 0.80 24.53 11.27
N HIS A 286 0.18 23.40 10.93
CA HIS A 286 -0.55 23.20 9.67
C HIS A 286 -2.05 23.58 9.77
N LYS A 287 -2.48 24.19 10.88
CA LYS A 287 -3.87 24.64 11.12
C LYS A 287 -4.92 23.54 10.92
N MET A 288 -4.58 22.32 11.29
CA MET A 288 -5.48 21.17 11.19
C MET A 288 -6.56 21.24 12.28
N GLY A 289 -7.83 21.10 11.90
CA GLY A 289 -8.97 21.13 12.83
C GLY A 289 -9.24 19.79 13.54
N THR A 290 -8.63 18.71 13.07
CA THR A 290 -8.85 17.32 13.52
C THR A 290 -7.51 16.59 13.70
N SER A 291 -7.53 15.39 14.28
CA SER A 291 -6.35 14.51 14.35
C SER A 291 -5.89 14.05 12.96
N PHE A 292 -4.69 13.47 12.86
CA PHE A 292 -4.14 12.96 11.59
C PHE A 292 -5.02 11.83 11.03
N HIS A 293 -5.43 10.85 11.84
CA HIS A 293 -6.30 9.76 11.36
C HIS A 293 -7.71 10.21 10.92
N GLN A 294 -8.17 11.37 11.43
CA GLN A 294 -9.43 12.00 11.02
C GLN A 294 -9.27 12.83 9.75
N ALA A 295 -8.11 13.45 9.53
CA ALA A 295 -7.81 14.16 8.29
C ALA A 295 -7.56 13.16 7.13
N TYR A 296 -6.86 12.05 7.42
CA TYR A 296 -6.46 11.04 6.44
C TYR A 296 -7.22 9.72 6.65
N GLN A 297 -8.44 9.67 6.13
CA GLN A 297 -9.41 8.59 6.38
C GLN A 297 -9.38 7.45 5.35
N GLU A 298 -8.62 7.60 4.26
CA GLU A 298 -8.55 6.59 3.19
C GLU A 298 -7.79 5.35 3.69
N ARG A 299 -8.50 4.45 4.37
CA ARG A 299 -7.91 3.33 5.11
C ARG A 299 -8.52 1.98 4.78
N CYS A 300 -7.69 0.94 4.84
CA CYS A 300 -8.07 -0.46 4.82
C CYS A 300 -7.62 -1.12 6.13
N SER A 301 -8.58 -1.33 7.05
CA SER A 301 -8.31 -1.94 8.37
C SER A 301 -8.76 -3.41 8.42
N GLU A 302 -7.96 -4.26 9.04
CA GLU A 302 -8.24 -5.68 9.32
C GLU A 302 -8.00 -5.98 10.81
N VAL A 303 -8.93 -6.72 11.41
CA VAL A 303 -8.80 -7.24 12.78
C VAL A 303 -8.94 -8.76 12.74
N VAL A 304 -7.90 -9.44 13.23
CA VAL A 304 -7.79 -10.89 13.33
C VAL A 304 -7.84 -11.29 14.78
N GLY A 305 -8.72 -12.24 15.11
CA GLY A 305 -8.92 -12.72 16.47
C GLY A 305 -9.81 -11.80 17.30
N GLY A 306 -10.33 -12.37 18.39
CA GLY A 306 -11.25 -11.73 19.32
C GLY A 306 -12.72 -12.04 19.02
N HIS A 307 -13.60 -11.55 19.88
CA HIS A 307 -15.05 -11.70 19.67
C HIS A 307 -15.53 -10.88 18.47
N HIS A 308 -16.63 -11.32 17.84
CA HIS A 308 -17.24 -10.63 16.69
C HIS A 308 -17.62 -9.17 17.00
N THR A 309 -17.93 -8.85 18.26
CA THR A 309 -18.22 -7.48 18.72
C THR A 309 -16.98 -6.56 18.75
N SER A 310 -15.78 -7.14 18.70
CA SER A 310 -14.48 -6.45 18.73
C SER A 310 -13.83 -6.31 17.34
N MET A 311 -14.58 -6.54 16.25
CA MET A 311 -14.06 -6.51 14.87
C MET A 311 -14.08 -5.11 14.20
N HIS A 312 -14.19 -4.04 14.99
CA HIS A 312 -14.09 -2.65 14.49
C HIS A 312 -12.63 -2.14 14.53
N ASP A 313 -12.34 -1.01 13.88
CA ASP A 313 -11.00 -0.43 13.87
C ASP A 313 -10.57 0.02 15.29
N LEU A 314 -9.60 -0.69 15.86
CA LEU A 314 -9.09 -0.48 17.22
C LEU A 314 -7.90 0.50 17.28
N LEU A 315 -7.38 0.97 16.14
CA LEU A 315 -6.29 1.96 16.09
C LEU A 315 -6.83 3.36 15.81
N PHE A 316 -7.76 3.47 14.87
CA PHE A 316 -8.19 4.76 14.30
C PHE A 316 -9.72 4.89 14.18
N GLY A 317 -10.48 3.97 14.81
CA GLY A 317 -11.93 4.05 14.87
C GLY A 317 -12.42 5.04 15.93
N ASN A 318 -13.65 5.54 15.78
CA ASN A 318 -14.25 6.48 16.74
C ASN A 318 -14.42 5.89 18.16
N GLN A 319 -14.49 4.56 18.26
CA GLN A 319 -14.59 3.81 19.52
C GLN A 319 -13.24 3.24 19.96
N ALA A 320 -12.16 3.54 19.25
CA ALA A 320 -10.83 3.07 19.60
C ALA A 320 -10.38 3.71 20.93
N GLY A 321 -9.80 2.89 21.79
CA GLY A 321 -9.33 3.32 23.09
C GLY A 321 -8.66 2.21 23.88
N PRO A 322 -7.85 2.54 24.90
CA PRO A 322 -7.06 1.55 25.65
C PRO A 322 -7.92 0.48 26.33
N GLU A 323 -9.16 0.82 26.70
CA GLU A 323 -10.12 -0.10 27.31
C GLU A 323 -10.63 -1.12 26.29
N GLN A 324 -11.07 -0.66 25.12
CA GLN A 324 -11.54 -1.51 24.02
C GLN A 324 -10.42 -2.42 23.52
N PHE A 325 -9.19 -1.89 23.39
CA PHE A 325 -8.01 -2.69 23.07
C PHE A 325 -7.75 -3.76 24.14
N SER A 326 -7.82 -3.40 25.43
CA SER A 326 -7.62 -4.37 26.52
C SER A 326 -8.71 -5.44 26.57
N ALA A 327 -9.96 -5.09 26.26
CA ALA A 327 -11.07 -6.03 26.15
C ALA A 327 -10.85 -7.00 24.97
N TRP A 328 -10.42 -6.48 23.82
CA TRP A 328 -10.04 -7.31 22.66
C TRP A 328 -8.92 -8.28 23.03
N VAL A 329 -7.80 -7.80 23.61
CA VAL A 329 -6.66 -8.65 24.03
C VAL A 329 -7.11 -9.77 24.98
N SER A 330 -7.97 -9.46 25.96
CA SER A 330 -8.50 -10.46 26.89
C SER A 330 -9.30 -11.56 26.17
N SER A 331 -10.05 -11.21 25.13
CA SER A 331 -10.85 -12.18 24.35
C SER A 331 -10.01 -13.13 23.47
N LEU A 332 -8.75 -12.80 23.19
CA LEU A 332 -7.87 -13.60 22.32
C LEU A 332 -7.52 -14.96 22.93
N GLN A 333 -7.63 -15.12 24.25
CA GLN A 333 -7.38 -16.41 24.90
C GLN A 333 -8.46 -17.43 24.53
N ASP A 334 -9.71 -17.00 24.36
CA ASP A 334 -10.84 -17.86 24.00
C ASP A 334 -11.08 -17.92 22.48
N SER A 335 -10.90 -16.78 21.80
CA SER A 335 -11.17 -16.63 20.37
C SER A 335 -9.92 -16.14 19.61
N PRO A 336 -8.82 -16.92 19.57
CA PRO A 336 -7.64 -16.49 18.85
C PRO A 336 -7.85 -16.60 17.33
N GLY A 337 -7.28 -15.66 16.59
CA GLY A 337 -7.17 -15.67 15.13
C GLY A 337 -5.78 -16.10 14.65
N LEU A 338 -5.66 -16.31 13.34
CA LEU A 338 -4.44 -16.75 12.68
C LEU A 338 -3.49 -15.57 12.42
N VAL A 339 -2.44 -15.42 13.23
CA VAL A 339 -1.48 -14.31 13.11
C VAL A 339 -0.40 -14.66 12.09
N ASP A 340 0.30 -15.77 12.34
CA ASP A 340 1.34 -16.30 11.47
C ASP A 340 1.08 -17.77 11.15
N TYR A 341 1.54 -18.21 9.99
CA TYR A 341 1.31 -19.58 9.55
C TYR A 341 2.35 -20.04 8.54
N THR A 342 2.45 -21.35 8.39
CA THR A 342 3.18 -21.97 7.29
C THR A 342 2.22 -22.66 6.34
N LEU A 343 2.53 -22.64 5.06
CA LEU A 343 1.70 -23.19 3.99
C LEU A 343 2.42 -24.33 3.29
N GLU A 344 1.70 -25.42 3.02
CA GLU A 344 2.14 -26.48 2.11
C GLU A 344 1.15 -26.63 0.95
N PRO A 345 1.62 -26.85 -0.29
CA PRO A 345 0.75 -27.01 -1.44
C PRO A 345 -0.19 -28.23 -1.32
N LEU A 346 -1.40 -28.14 -1.84
CA LEU A 346 -2.39 -29.23 -1.72
C LEU A 346 -1.91 -30.60 -2.22
N HIS A 347 -1.05 -30.63 -3.24
CA HIS A 347 -0.55 -31.89 -3.81
C HIS A 347 0.27 -32.72 -2.80
N VAL A 348 0.82 -32.10 -1.75
CA VAL A 348 1.60 -32.79 -0.70
C VAL A 348 0.74 -33.76 0.10
N LEU A 349 -0.58 -33.53 0.16
CA LEU A 349 -1.54 -34.40 0.86
C LEU A 349 -1.83 -35.72 0.12
N LEU A 350 -1.43 -35.85 -1.15
CA LEU A 350 -1.64 -37.06 -1.95
C LEU A 350 -0.45 -38.01 -1.79
N ASP A 351 -0.71 -39.32 -1.83
CA ASP A 351 0.35 -40.33 -1.86
C ASP A 351 1.28 -40.14 -3.06
N SER A 352 2.56 -40.47 -2.90
CA SER A 352 3.56 -40.34 -3.97
C SER A 352 3.23 -41.18 -5.22
N HIS A 353 2.49 -42.28 -5.06
CA HIS A 353 2.08 -43.16 -6.16
C HIS A 353 0.78 -42.73 -6.84
N ASP A 354 0.06 -41.73 -6.29
CA ASP A 354 -1.16 -41.23 -6.90
C ASP A 354 -0.83 -40.33 -8.10
N PRO A 355 -1.23 -40.68 -9.34
CA PRO A 355 -0.92 -39.87 -10.52
C PRO A 355 -1.51 -38.46 -10.45
N ARG A 356 -2.59 -38.26 -9.68
CA ARG A 356 -3.20 -36.94 -9.47
C ARG A 356 -2.30 -36.00 -8.69
N ARG A 357 -1.28 -36.49 -7.98
CA ARG A 357 -0.34 -35.66 -7.23
C ARG A 357 0.43 -34.72 -8.16
N GLU A 358 1.05 -35.27 -9.21
CA GLU A 358 1.78 -34.45 -10.19
C GLU A 358 0.84 -33.53 -10.97
N ALA A 359 -0.32 -34.04 -11.37
CA ALA A 359 -1.32 -33.24 -12.06
C ALA A 359 -1.83 -32.06 -11.19
N LEU A 360 -2.05 -32.27 -9.88
CA LEU A 360 -2.43 -31.21 -8.96
C LEU A 360 -1.28 -30.23 -8.71
N ARG A 361 -0.02 -30.70 -8.65
CA ARG A 361 1.17 -29.85 -8.58
C ARG A 361 1.20 -28.87 -9.75
N GLN A 362 1.09 -29.38 -10.98
CA GLN A 362 1.06 -28.57 -12.20
C GLN A 362 -0.13 -27.60 -12.22
N ALA A 363 -1.31 -28.05 -11.83
CA ALA A 363 -2.50 -27.21 -11.78
C ALA A 363 -2.37 -26.05 -10.77
N VAL A 364 -1.81 -26.31 -9.58
CA VAL A 364 -1.53 -25.27 -8.58
C VAL A 364 -0.47 -24.31 -9.09
N SER A 365 0.62 -24.81 -9.67
CA SER A 365 1.67 -23.97 -10.27
C SER A 365 1.12 -23.05 -11.36
N LYS A 366 0.31 -23.59 -12.28
CA LYS A 366 -0.37 -22.79 -13.32
C LYS A 366 -1.36 -21.79 -12.71
N TYR A 367 -2.22 -22.20 -11.78
CA TYR A 367 -3.19 -21.31 -11.14
C TYR A 367 -2.52 -20.10 -10.50
N VAL A 368 -1.48 -20.36 -9.70
CA VAL A 368 -0.76 -19.32 -8.96
C VAL A 368 -0.02 -18.38 -9.93
N THR A 369 0.61 -18.92 -10.97
CA THR A 369 1.32 -18.14 -11.99
C THR A 369 0.38 -17.30 -12.86
N ASP A 370 -0.74 -17.87 -13.31
CA ASP A 370 -1.78 -17.16 -14.07
C ASP A 370 -2.38 -16.00 -13.26
N ARG A 371 -2.39 -16.14 -11.93
CA ARG A 371 -2.90 -15.11 -11.03
C ARG A 371 -1.87 -14.06 -10.65
N ALA A 372 -0.59 -14.24 -10.95
CA ALA A 372 0.45 -13.28 -10.63
C ALA A 372 0.13 -11.88 -11.20
N ARG A 373 0.58 -10.86 -10.48
CA ARG A 373 0.55 -9.47 -10.92
C ARG A 373 1.96 -8.96 -11.02
N TRP A 374 2.20 -8.13 -12.01
CA TRP A 374 3.53 -7.60 -12.22
C TRP A 374 3.51 -6.18 -12.74
N ARG A 375 4.64 -5.52 -12.53
CA ARG A 375 4.92 -4.21 -13.10
C ARG A 375 5.71 -4.38 -14.38
N ASP A 376 5.17 -3.85 -15.47
CA ASP A 376 5.86 -3.79 -16.74
C ASP A 376 6.76 -2.55 -16.79
N CYS A 377 8.05 -2.75 -16.51
CA CYS A 377 9.04 -1.68 -16.42
C CYS A 377 9.48 -1.18 -17.80
N SER A 378 8.98 -1.76 -18.90
CA SER A 378 9.17 -1.21 -20.24
C SER A 378 8.27 0.01 -20.50
N ARG A 379 7.15 0.14 -19.78
CA ARG A 379 6.23 1.28 -19.93
C ARG A 379 6.91 2.63 -19.68
N PRO A 380 6.52 3.70 -20.41
CA PRO A 380 7.07 5.03 -20.18
C PRO A 380 6.66 5.55 -18.80
N CYS A 381 7.53 6.35 -18.18
CA CYS A 381 7.19 7.05 -16.95
C CYS A 381 6.11 8.11 -17.20
N PRO A 382 5.36 8.51 -16.15
CA PRO A 382 4.43 9.63 -16.24
C PRO A 382 5.10 10.91 -16.79
N PRO A 383 4.33 11.81 -17.44
CA PRO A 383 4.87 13.07 -17.96
C PRO A 383 5.65 13.84 -16.90
N GLY A 384 6.86 14.29 -17.24
CA GLY A 384 7.76 15.01 -16.32
C GLY A 384 8.75 14.12 -15.57
N GLN A 385 8.63 12.80 -15.66
CA GLN A 385 9.56 11.84 -15.05
C GLN A 385 10.42 11.14 -16.12
N ARG A 386 11.59 10.65 -15.70
CA ARG A 386 12.51 9.84 -16.53
C ARG A 386 12.80 8.52 -15.84
N LYS A 387 13.05 7.46 -16.60
CA LYS A 387 13.44 6.18 -16.01
C LYS A 387 14.77 6.30 -15.27
N ASN A 388 14.88 5.64 -14.12
CA ASN A 388 16.14 5.49 -13.41
C ASN A 388 17.07 4.60 -14.25
N PRO A 389 18.30 5.05 -14.60
CA PRO A 389 19.24 4.24 -15.37
C PRO A 389 19.66 2.93 -14.69
N LYS A 390 19.59 2.87 -13.36
CA LYS A 390 19.96 1.68 -12.56
C LYS A 390 18.79 0.74 -12.30
N ASP A 391 17.57 1.24 -12.39
CA ASP A 391 16.35 0.48 -12.13
C ASP A 391 15.23 0.94 -13.09
N PRO A 392 14.94 0.20 -14.17
CA PRO A 392 13.96 0.62 -15.17
C PRO A 392 12.53 0.69 -14.62
N CYS A 393 12.27 0.11 -13.44
CA CYS A 393 10.98 0.15 -12.76
C CYS A 393 10.80 1.42 -11.92
N GLN A 394 11.85 2.21 -11.70
CA GLN A 394 11.75 3.47 -10.98
C GLN A 394 11.70 4.66 -11.93
N CYS A 395 10.78 5.58 -11.65
CA CYS A 395 10.68 6.86 -12.33
C CYS A 395 11.25 7.95 -11.42
N LEU A 396 12.19 8.72 -11.95
CA LEU A 396 12.86 9.82 -11.28
C LEU A 396 12.25 11.14 -11.72
N CYS A 397 11.98 11.98 -10.73
CA CYS A 397 11.73 13.40 -10.95
C CYS A 397 13.02 14.17 -10.74
N HIS A 398 13.39 15.03 -11.70
CA HIS A 398 14.35 16.09 -11.38
C HIS A 398 13.56 17.21 -10.70
N GLY A 399 13.75 17.36 -9.40
CA GLY A 399 13.16 18.47 -8.66
C GLY A 399 13.54 19.80 -9.31
N SER A 400 12.60 20.73 -9.36
CA SER A 400 12.78 22.07 -9.93
C SER A 400 12.44 23.13 -8.90
N ALA A 401 12.51 24.40 -9.29
CA ALA A 401 11.96 25.48 -8.47
C ALA A 401 10.44 25.33 -8.25
N ALA A 402 9.73 24.68 -9.18
CA ALA A 402 8.28 24.50 -9.14
C ALA A 402 7.83 23.16 -8.53
N THR A 403 8.63 22.10 -8.67
CA THR A 403 8.28 20.73 -8.25
C THR A 403 9.29 20.12 -7.27
N ASN A 404 8.84 19.24 -6.38
CA ASN A 404 9.68 18.51 -5.43
C ASN A 404 10.23 17.19 -6.05
N GLN A 405 10.89 16.35 -5.23
CA GLN A 405 11.48 15.09 -5.67
C GLN A 405 10.46 14.01 -6.06
N ASP A 406 9.20 14.15 -5.62
CA ASP A 406 8.09 13.27 -5.96
C ASP A 406 7.30 13.78 -7.18
N CYS A 407 7.80 14.80 -7.89
CA CYS A 407 7.09 15.50 -8.98
C CYS A 407 5.82 16.25 -8.55
N CYS A 408 5.67 16.51 -7.25
CA CYS A 408 4.56 17.28 -6.73
C CYS A 408 4.85 18.79 -6.80
N PRO A 409 3.87 19.64 -7.18
CA PRO A 409 4.02 21.08 -7.13
C PRO A 409 4.31 21.56 -5.71
N ARG A 410 5.24 22.50 -5.56
CA ARG A 410 5.65 23.02 -4.25
C ARG A 410 4.64 23.98 -3.64
N LYS A 411 3.79 24.60 -4.47
CA LYS A 411 2.80 25.61 -4.07
C LYS A 411 1.59 25.56 -5.00
N ARG A 412 0.43 25.94 -4.47
CA ARG A 412 -0.80 26.15 -5.25
C ARG A 412 -0.63 27.37 -6.17
N GLY A 413 -1.28 27.34 -7.33
CA GLY A 413 -1.29 28.42 -8.31
C GLY A 413 -0.24 28.33 -9.41
N LEU A 414 0.60 27.29 -9.41
CA LEU A 414 1.64 27.10 -10.42
C LEU A 414 1.06 26.66 -11.78
N ALA A 415 1.51 27.31 -12.84
CA ALA A 415 1.16 27.01 -14.22
C ALA A 415 2.33 27.31 -15.16
N ARG A 416 2.39 26.61 -16.30
CA ARG A 416 3.26 26.97 -17.41
C ARG A 416 2.54 27.97 -18.31
N LEU A 417 3.13 29.16 -18.53
CA LEU A 417 2.53 30.25 -19.30
C LEU A 417 3.30 30.51 -20.60
N GLU A 418 2.60 30.38 -21.73
CA GLU A 418 3.12 30.70 -23.07
C GLU A 418 2.25 31.79 -23.71
N VAL A 419 2.86 32.86 -24.22
CA VAL A 419 2.17 33.98 -24.91
C VAL A 419 2.63 34.05 -26.36
N MET A 420 1.70 34.11 -27.30
CA MET A 420 1.97 33.90 -28.73
C MET A 420 0.91 34.54 -29.64
N ASN A 421 1.14 34.46 -30.96
CA ASN A 421 0.25 34.94 -32.01
C ASN A 421 -0.05 36.44 -31.91
N PHE A 422 1.00 37.26 -31.74
CA PHE A 422 0.83 38.71 -31.64
C PHE A 422 0.58 39.32 -33.02
N VAL A 423 -0.49 40.10 -33.14
CA VAL A 423 -0.87 40.84 -34.34
C VAL A 423 -1.34 42.21 -33.92
N ALA A 424 -0.71 43.27 -34.41
CA ALA A 424 -1.23 44.62 -34.28
C ALA A 424 -1.80 45.09 -35.62
N THR A 425 -2.75 46.02 -35.56
CA THR A 425 -3.40 46.57 -36.75
C THR A 425 -3.69 48.04 -36.54
N GLY A 426 -3.29 48.87 -37.50
CA GLY A 426 -3.46 50.32 -37.47
C GLY A 426 -2.65 51.03 -36.39
N LEU A 427 -1.42 50.57 -36.11
CA LEU A 427 -0.48 51.30 -35.26
C LEU A 427 -0.05 52.62 -35.91
N TRP A 428 0.29 53.60 -35.07
CA TRP A 428 0.84 54.88 -35.50
C TRP A 428 1.68 55.47 -34.36
N GLY A 429 2.97 55.68 -34.61
CA GLY A 429 3.93 56.25 -33.66
C GLY A 429 4.87 57.24 -34.35
N ASP A 430 5.41 56.85 -35.50
CA ASP A 430 6.16 57.76 -36.38
C ASP A 430 5.31 58.85 -37.06
N TRP A 431 5.90 60.05 -37.18
CA TRP A 431 5.26 61.20 -37.84
C TRP A 431 5.35 61.16 -39.37
N THR A 432 6.40 60.54 -39.91
CA THR A 432 6.74 60.59 -41.35
C THR A 432 6.87 59.21 -42.00
N THR A 433 7.15 58.17 -41.22
CA THR A 433 7.25 56.76 -41.65
C THR A 433 6.14 55.91 -41.03
N ALA A 434 6.04 54.64 -41.43
CA ALA A 434 5.20 53.70 -40.69
C ALA A 434 5.97 53.20 -39.45
N THR A 435 5.24 52.82 -38.41
CA THR A 435 5.79 52.42 -37.10
C THR A 435 6.83 51.28 -37.17
N ASP A 436 7.88 51.38 -36.36
CA ASP A 436 8.93 50.39 -36.10
C ASP A 436 8.63 49.61 -34.79
N ALA A 437 7.56 48.81 -34.79
CA ALA A 437 7.02 48.24 -33.55
C ALA A 437 7.80 47.04 -32.97
N TYR A 438 7.88 46.97 -31.64
CA TYR A 438 8.18 45.75 -30.89
C TYR A 438 7.34 45.65 -29.60
N LEU A 439 7.32 44.47 -28.98
CA LEU A 439 6.56 44.21 -27.76
C LEU A 439 7.48 43.92 -26.57
N LYS A 440 7.14 44.49 -25.41
CA LYS A 440 7.64 44.03 -24.10
C LYS A 440 6.49 43.37 -23.34
N VAL A 441 6.69 42.12 -22.91
CA VAL A 441 5.69 41.33 -22.20
C VAL A 441 6.19 41.02 -20.80
N PHE A 442 5.37 41.31 -19.80
CA PHE A 442 5.73 41.17 -18.39
C PHE A 442 4.75 40.26 -17.67
N PHE A 443 5.29 39.36 -16.84
CA PHE A 443 4.51 38.57 -15.90
C PHE A 443 5.39 38.01 -14.79
N GLY A 444 4.94 38.06 -13.53
CA GLY A 444 5.63 37.42 -12.40
C GLY A 444 7.07 37.91 -12.18
N GLY A 445 7.35 39.18 -12.49
CA GLY A 445 8.70 39.76 -12.39
C GLY A 445 9.64 39.44 -13.56
N GLN A 446 9.18 38.68 -14.57
CA GLN A 446 9.92 38.42 -15.81
C GLN A 446 9.51 39.43 -16.89
N GLU A 447 10.47 39.78 -17.76
CA GLU A 447 10.27 40.58 -18.97
C GLU A 447 10.81 39.79 -20.18
N LEU A 448 9.98 39.62 -21.21
CA LEU A 448 10.37 39.04 -22.49
C LEU A 448 10.04 40.02 -23.61
N ARG A 449 10.88 40.08 -24.65
CA ARG A 449 10.77 41.05 -25.76
C ARG A 449 10.69 40.33 -27.11
N THR A 450 9.92 40.88 -28.04
CA THR A 450 9.91 40.44 -29.46
C THR A 450 10.94 41.19 -30.29
N ASP A 451 11.25 40.66 -31.48
CA ASP A 451 11.99 41.42 -32.48
C ASP A 451 11.20 42.65 -32.96
N THR A 452 11.94 43.67 -33.43
CA THR A 452 11.36 44.87 -34.04
C THR A 452 10.94 44.59 -35.48
N VAL A 453 9.69 44.92 -35.82
CA VAL A 453 9.19 44.90 -37.19
C VAL A 453 9.19 46.33 -37.70
N ARG A 454 10.05 46.61 -38.69
CA ARG A 454 10.25 47.97 -39.18
C ARG A 454 9.24 48.39 -40.26
N ASN A 455 8.90 49.66 -40.26
CA ASN A 455 8.14 50.39 -41.27
C ASN A 455 6.81 49.69 -41.62
N ASN A 456 6.03 49.33 -40.58
CA ASN A 456 4.80 48.56 -40.74
C ASN A 456 3.76 48.88 -39.66
N ASN A 457 2.61 49.42 -40.07
CA ASN A 457 1.49 49.75 -39.17
C ASN A 457 0.61 48.53 -38.79
N ASP A 458 0.78 47.38 -39.45
CA ASP A 458 0.06 46.13 -39.19
C ASP A 458 1.03 44.95 -38.90
N PRO A 459 1.94 45.09 -37.92
CA PRO A 459 3.00 44.12 -37.68
C PRO A 459 2.46 42.81 -37.11
N ARG A 460 3.17 41.72 -37.41
CA ARG A 460 2.89 40.37 -36.91
C ARG A 460 4.17 39.77 -36.34
N TRP A 461 4.09 39.24 -35.13
CA TRP A 461 5.20 38.52 -34.51
C TRP A 461 4.82 37.05 -34.34
N MET A 462 5.57 36.17 -35.02
CA MET A 462 5.41 34.72 -34.91
C MET A 462 6.16 34.13 -33.70
N THR A 463 6.68 34.98 -32.82
CA THR A 463 7.42 34.58 -31.62
C THR A 463 6.49 33.98 -30.58
N ARG A 464 6.95 32.88 -29.96
CA ARG A 464 6.36 32.33 -28.74
C ARG A 464 7.22 32.73 -27.56
N LEU A 465 6.64 33.46 -26.62
CA LEU A 465 7.29 33.87 -25.38
C LEU A 465 6.88 32.89 -24.28
N ASP A 466 7.83 32.03 -23.87
CA ASP A 466 7.65 31.03 -22.81
C ASP A 466 8.14 31.60 -21.47
N PHE A 467 7.21 31.86 -20.55
CA PHE A 467 7.51 32.35 -19.20
C PHE A 467 7.90 31.21 -18.24
N GLY A 468 7.89 29.96 -18.70
CA GLY A 468 8.11 28.79 -17.88
C GLY A 468 7.05 28.62 -16.81
N ASP A 469 7.46 28.10 -15.65
CA ASP A 469 6.57 27.89 -14.51
C ASP A 469 6.39 29.19 -13.70
N VAL A 470 5.17 29.67 -13.64
CA VAL A 470 4.76 30.92 -12.98
C VAL A 470 3.61 30.68 -12.02
N VAL A 471 3.42 31.59 -11.06
CA VAL A 471 2.29 31.55 -10.12
C VAL A 471 1.19 32.50 -10.60
N LEU A 472 0.05 31.96 -11.05
CA LEU A 472 -1.03 32.76 -11.64
C LEU A 472 -1.68 33.72 -10.64
N THR A 473 -1.67 33.39 -9.34
CA THR A 473 -2.33 34.19 -8.30
C THR A 473 -1.52 35.39 -7.83
N THR A 474 -0.19 35.27 -7.80
CA THR A 474 0.71 36.33 -7.31
C THR A 474 1.52 36.99 -8.41
N GLY A 475 1.38 36.54 -9.67
CA GLY A 475 2.16 37.03 -10.81
C GLY A 475 1.81 38.44 -11.29
N GLY A 476 0.75 39.07 -10.76
CA GLY A 476 0.26 40.36 -11.22
C GLY A 476 -0.50 40.27 -12.56
N PRO A 477 -0.72 41.38 -13.26
CA PRO A 477 -1.28 41.33 -14.61
C PRO A 477 -0.24 40.82 -15.62
N LEU A 478 -0.68 40.01 -16.58
CA LEU A 478 0.02 39.82 -17.84
C LEU A 478 -0.05 41.14 -18.60
N ARG A 479 1.07 41.86 -18.61
CA ARG A 479 1.19 43.18 -19.22
C ARG A 479 1.90 43.06 -20.56
N VAL A 480 1.28 43.59 -21.61
CA VAL A 480 1.88 43.71 -22.94
C VAL A 480 1.98 45.18 -23.29
N GLN A 481 3.20 45.66 -23.52
CA GLN A 481 3.48 47.01 -23.99
C GLN A 481 3.89 46.99 -25.44
N VAL A 482 3.34 47.91 -26.23
CA VAL A 482 3.69 48.14 -27.63
C VAL A 482 4.58 49.37 -27.70
N TRP A 483 5.78 49.22 -28.24
CA TRP A 483 6.80 50.26 -28.34
C TRP A 483 7.13 50.53 -29.80
N ASP A 484 7.41 51.78 -30.13
CA ASP A 484 8.01 52.22 -31.40
C ASP A 484 9.52 52.40 -31.20
N ALA A 485 10.34 51.90 -32.13
CA ALA A 485 11.79 51.93 -32.00
C ALA A 485 12.39 53.08 -32.79
N ASP A 486 13.03 54.03 -32.10
CA ASP A 486 13.59 55.23 -32.72
C ASP A 486 15.11 55.17 -32.89
N TYR A 487 15.61 55.66 -34.03
CA TYR A 487 17.05 55.72 -34.25
C TYR A 487 17.65 57.01 -33.66
N GLY A 488 18.32 56.89 -32.51
CA GLY A 488 19.05 57.99 -31.87
C GLY A 488 18.23 58.81 -30.85
N TRP A 489 17.02 58.36 -30.52
CA TRP A 489 16.13 58.92 -29.49
C TRP A 489 15.62 57.79 -28.57
N ASP A 490 14.88 58.14 -27.52
CA ASP A 490 14.23 57.16 -26.64
C ASP A 490 12.97 56.59 -27.33
N ASP A 491 12.83 55.26 -27.32
CA ASP A 491 11.67 54.54 -27.88
C ASP A 491 10.31 55.02 -27.28
N ASP A 492 9.30 55.19 -28.13
CA ASP A 492 7.98 55.68 -27.73
C ASP A 492 7.01 54.55 -27.32
N LEU A 493 6.35 54.70 -26.17
CA LEU A 493 5.30 53.76 -25.72
C LEU A 493 3.95 54.06 -26.40
N LEU A 494 3.58 53.24 -27.38
CA LEU A 494 2.33 53.36 -28.14
C LEU A 494 1.10 52.89 -27.34
N GLY A 495 1.30 51.97 -26.38
CA GLY A 495 0.30 51.67 -25.37
C GLY A 495 0.57 50.41 -24.56
N THR A 496 -0.30 50.17 -23.58
CA THR A 496 -0.17 49.07 -22.61
C THR A 496 -1.49 48.31 -22.48
N CYS A 497 -1.41 46.99 -22.37
CA CYS A 497 -2.54 46.13 -22.12
C CYS A 497 -2.28 45.19 -20.94
N ASP A 498 -3.14 45.26 -19.93
CA ASP A 498 -3.08 44.38 -18.77
C ASP A 498 -4.22 43.36 -18.80
N LYS A 499 -3.90 42.09 -18.56
CA LYS A 499 -4.88 41.02 -18.36
C LYS A 499 -4.53 40.16 -17.17
N THR A 500 -5.52 39.75 -16.40
CA THR A 500 -5.34 38.72 -15.37
C THR A 500 -5.40 37.35 -16.04
N PRO A 501 -4.28 36.61 -16.13
CA PRO A 501 -4.28 35.32 -16.80
C PRO A 501 -5.08 34.28 -16.02
N LYS A 502 -5.79 33.42 -16.75
CA LYS A 502 -6.48 32.24 -16.22
C LYS A 502 -5.99 30.99 -16.93
N SER A 503 -6.13 29.84 -16.30
CA SER A 503 -5.80 28.55 -16.92
C SER A 503 -6.60 28.32 -18.21
N GLY A 504 -6.01 27.61 -19.16
CA GLY A 504 -6.55 27.36 -20.49
C GLY A 504 -5.95 28.23 -21.58
N SER A 505 -6.55 28.17 -22.77
CA SER A 505 -6.18 28.99 -23.94
C SER A 505 -7.14 30.16 -24.08
N HIS A 506 -6.59 31.37 -24.20
CA HIS A 506 -7.36 32.60 -24.26
C HIS A 506 -6.87 33.50 -25.38
N GLU A 507 -7.80 34.13 -26.09
CA GLU A 507 -7.50 35.23 -26.99
C GLU A 507 -7.73 36.57 -26.28
N VAL A 508 -6.81 37.49 -26.49
CA VAL A 508 -6.84 38.84 -25.94
C VAL A 508 -6.84 39.84 -27.09
N LYS A 509 -7.76 40.81 -27.00
CA LYS A 509 -7.78 42.00 -27.85
C LYS A 509 -7.70 43.24 -26.98
N CYS A 510 -6.77 44.13 -27.31
CA CYS A 510 -6.50 45.37 -26.60
C CYS A 510 -6.62 46.54 -27.58
N HIS A 511 -7.38 47.56 -27.19
CA HIS A 511 -7.48 48.80 -27.95
C HIS A 511 -6.35 49.74 -27.50
N LEU A 512 -5.59 50.26 -28.47
CA LEU A 512 -4.52 51.24 -28.23
C LEU A 512 -5.04 52.64 -28.58
N LYS A 513 -4.23 53.68 -28.40
CA LYS A 513 -4.56 55.03 -28.89
C LYS A 513 -4.83 55.03 -30.40
N HIS A 514 -3.97 54.32 -31.13
CA HIS A 514 -4.11 54.06 -32.56
C HIS A 514 -4.10 52.55 -32.79
N GLY A 515 -5.17 52.03 -33.37
CA GLY A 515 -5.28 50.63 -33.71
C GLY A 515 -5.60 49.70 -32.54
N HIS A 516 -5.27 48.42 -32.71
CA HIS A 516 -5.48 47.39 -31.70
C HIS A 516 -4.42 46.29 -31.77
N LEU A 517 -4.10 45.70 -30.62
CA LEU A 517 -3.25 44.52 -30.48
C LEU A 517 -4.11 43.29 -30.19
N ARG A 518 -3.85 42.20 -30.89
CA ARG A 518 -4.37 40.87 -30.60
C ARG A 518 -3.22 39.95 -30.24
N PHE A 519 -3.43 39.10 -29.26
CA PHE A 519 -2.53 38.01 -28.94
C PHE A 519 -3.30 36.87 -28.28
N SER A 520 -2.65 35.72 -28.14
CA SER A 520 -3.19 34.58 -27.41
C SER A 520 -2.21 34.17 -26.31
N TYR A 521 -2.74 33.60 -25.24
CA TYR A 521 -1.91 32.94 -24.23
C TYR A 521 -2.49 31.58 -23.87
N HIS A 522 -1.61 30.66 -23.52
CA HIS A 522 -1.95 29.36 -22.97
C HIS A 522 -1.32 29.23 -21.58
N ALA A 523 -2.15 29.09 -20.55
CA ALA A 523 -1.71 28.84 -19.20
C ALA A 523 -2.12 27.43 -18.78
N LYS A 524 -1.17 26.49 -18.73
CA LYS A 524 -1.42 25.11 -18.34
C LYS A 524 -1.07 24.90 -16.87
N CYS A 525 -2.05 24.56 -16.04
CA CYS A 525 -1.76 24.19 -14.65
C CYS A 525 -0.74 23.05 -14.58
N LEU A 526 0.16 23.10 -13.60
CA LEU A 526 1.05 21.97 -13.35
C LEU A 526 0.25 20.72 -12.95
N PRO A 527 0.80 19.51 -13.18
CA PRO A 527 0.18 18.27 -12.70
C PRO A 527 -0.21 18.38 -11.22
N HIS A 528 -1.35 17.81 -10.85
CA HIS A 528 -1.98 17.94 -9.53
C HIS A 528 -2.66 19.28 -9.19
N LEU A 529 -2.66 20.25 -10.11
CA LEU A 529 -3.36 21.54 -9.94
C LEU A 529 -4.45 21.74 -11.01
N ALA A 530 -5.56 22.36 -10.60
CA ALA A 530 -6.67 22.71 -11.48
C ALA A 530 -7.39 24.00 -11.02
N GLY A 531 -8.49 24.31 -11.69
CA GLY A 531 -9.26 25.55 -11.48
C GLY A 531 -8.70 26.72 -12.30
N GLY A 532 -9.45 27.83 -12.31
CA GLY A 532 -9.15 29.00 -13.16
C GLY A 532 -7.80 29.66 -12.87
N THR A 533 -7.27 29.50 -11.66
CA THR A 533 -5.96 30.03 -11.23
C THR A 533 -5.03 28.95 -10.70
N CYS A 534 -5.30 27.67 -11.02
CA CYS A 534 -4.48 26.52 -10.60
C CYS A 534 -4.36 26.35 -9.08
N LEU A 535 -5.37 26.76 -8.31
CA LEU A 535 -5.38 26.67 -6.85
C LEU A 535 -5.93 25.34 -6.33
N GLU A 536 -6.81 24.70 -7.09
CA GLU A 536 -7.50 23.48 -6.66
C GLU A 536 -6.58 22.27 -6.84
N TYR A 537 -6.69 21.29 -5.96
CA TYR A 537 -5.99 20.01 -6.13
C TYR A 537 -6.74 19.14 -7.15
N ALA A 538 -6.02 18.45 -8.01
CA ALA A 538 -6.59 17.56 -9.02
C ALA A 538 -5.85 16.23 -9.09
N PRO A 539 -6.47 15.10 -8.73
CA PRO A 539 -5.84 13.79 -8.82
C PRO A 539 -5.26 13.49 -10.21
N GLN A 540 -4.09 12.86 -10.27
CA GLN A 540 -3.47 12.41 -11.52
C GLN A 540 -3.47 10.88 -11.58
N GLY A 541 -4.57 10.31 -12.05
CA GLY A 541 -4.71 8.88 -12.21
C GLY A 541 -3.94 8.31 -13.40
N LEU A 542 -3.74 7.00 -13.39
CA LEU A 542 -3.15 6.27 -14.52
C LEU A 542 -4.18 6.11 -15.66
N LEU A 543 -3.71 6.29 -16.89
CA LEU A 543 -4.54 6.05 -18.08
C LEU A 543 -4.83 4.55 -18.25
N GLY A 544 -6.06 4.22 -18.64
CA GLY A 544 -6.50 2.85 -18.90
C GLY A 544 -7.51 2.32 -17.88
N GLU A 545 -7.88 1.06 -18.04
CA GLU A 545 -8.87 0.40 -17.18
C GLU A 545 -8.34 0.19 -15.75
N ARG A 546 -9.26 0.22 -14.79
CA ARG A 546 -8.94 -0.09 -13.39
C ARG A 546 -8.36 -1.51 -13.27
N PRO A 547 -7.39 -1.74 -12.35
CA PRO A 547 -6.80 -3.06 -12.16
C PRO A 547 -7.84 -4.13 -11.77
N GLY A 548 -8.81 -3.79 -10.92
CA GLY A 548 -9.85 -4.71 -10.45
C GLY A 548 -9.26 -6.02 -9.89
N ASN A 549 -9.78 -7.16 -10.35
CA ASN A 549 -9.25 -8.51 -10.06
C ASN A 549 -8.37 -9.06 -11.20
N ARG A 550 -7.91 -8.20 -12.12
CA ARG A 550 -7.09 -8.64 -13.26
C ARG A 550 -5.73 -9.12 -12.77
N SER A 551 -5.19 -10.10 -13.47
CA SER A 551 -3.80 -10.54 -13.35
C SER A 551 -2.99 -10.00 -14.52
N GLY A 552 -1.66 -10.08 -14.42
CA GLY A 552 -0.80 -9.57 -15.48
C GLY A 552 -0.13 -8.22 -15.19
N PRO A 553 0.17 -7.42 -16.24
CA PRO A 553 0.86 -6.14 -16.14
C PRO A 553 -0.10 -5.03 -15.67
N VAL A 554 -0.59 -5.15 -14.44
CA VAL A 554 -1.67 -4.34 -13.88
C VAL A 554 -1.22 -3.40 -12.76
N TRP A 555 0.06 -3.44 -12.41
CA TRP A 555 0.70 -2.56 -11.43
C TRP A 555 1.70 -1.60 -12.06
#